data_AF-A0A3S3AK15-F1
#
_entry.id   AF-A0A3S3AK15-F1
#
_cell.length_a   1.000
_cell.length_b   1.000
_cell.length_c   1.000
_cell.angle_alpha   90.00
_cell.angle_beta   90.00
_cell.angle_gamma   90.00
#
_symmetry.space_group_name_H-M   'P 1'
#
loop_
_entity.id
_entity.type
_entity.pdbx_description
1 polymer ?
#
loop_
_entity_poly.entity_id
_entity_poly.type
_entity_poly.pdbx_seq_one_letter_code
_entity_poly.pdbx_strand_id
1 'polypeptide(L)'
;MTAPTDPTMPTEPASHDIHLLWIPGTGESYVGDTRTWDQVKAETDSQGNLGISMGHKLMEQVFDRIPVVYADEPISDHLGNVIPHWIGYSVSVSSISKFENVFGLPSTDSRLVAKSALLEKLKSLPDGAKAIVGGYSQGAAAAFEFCNEVAMGMHTEVSDKVGAGLYIANPLRPNAHGSNGLNEVGIELDGWGIADDDGANGPATRQMWQMEFINDRDVICNADPDSYLRGLADLPEFFELGGDLAHWSSQLEQAIERLDWSTKINSWRDFPALVSGISRANGEFAGYKGGEHTRAYWDREVRTLKNPVDGTEKTILEAEIPWVASICYYILHPGA
;
A
#
# COMPACT_ATOMS: atom_id res chain seq x y z
N MET A 1 -20.77 51.25 26.62
CA MET A 1 -21.20 50.12 25.78
C MET A 1 -20.27 50.09 24.58
N THR A 2 -19.22 49.28 24.66
CA THR A 2 -18.26 49.06 23.56
C THR A 2 -18.91 48.10 22.57
N ALA A 3 -18.96 48.50 21.29
CA ALA A 3 -19.47 47.65 20.23
C ALA A 3 -18.63 46.36 20.16
N PRO A 4 -19.25 45.19 19.95
CA PRO A 4 -18.50 43.95 19.75
C PRO A 4 -17.65 44.09 18.50
N THR A 5 -16.34 43.90 18.65
CA THR A 5 -15.38 43.81 17.56
C THR A 5 -15.74 42.62 16.69
N ASP A 6 -16.09 42.91 15.44
CA ASP A 6 -16.37 41.95 14.38
C ASP A 6 -15.21 40.95 14.30
N PRO A 7 -15.44 39.63 14.46
CA PRO A 7 -14.37 38.66 14.32
C PRO A 7 -13.85 38.73 12.88
N THR A 8 -12.65 39.28 12.73
CA THR A 8 -11.92 39.32 11.46
C THR A 8 -11.88 37.92 10.89
N MET A 9 -12.65 37.70 9.82
CA MET A 9 -12.59 36.49 9.02
C MET A 9 -11.13 36.24 8.61
N PRO A 10 -10.60 35.01 8.74
CA PRO A 10 -9.27 34.68 8.28
C PRO A 10 -9.16 35.05 6.79
N THR A 11 -8.27 35.99 6.46
CA THR A 11 -8.10 36.51 5.10
C THR A 11 -7.12 35.71 4.26
N GLU A 12 -6.44 34.73 4.84
CA GLU A 12 -5.61 33.80 4.05
C GLU A 12 -6.48 32.65 3.56
N PRO A 13 -6.55 32.41 2.23
CA PRO A 13 -7.22 31.23 1.71
C PRO A 13 -6.57 30.01 2.35
N ALA A 14 -7.39 29.06 2.80
CA ALA A 14 -6.89 27.79 3.30
C ALA A 14 -5.91 27.22 2.27
N SER A 15 -4.72 26.84 2.71
CA SER A 15 -3.76 26.17 1.84
C SER A 15 -4.46 24.94 1.25
N HIS A 16 -4.43 24.82 -0.08
CA HIS A 16 -5.00 23.67 -0.79
C HIS A 16 -3.97 22.53 -0.83
N ASP A 17 -3.18 22.36 0.23
CA ASP A 17 -2.18 21.32 0.30
C ASP A 17 -2.78 20.03 0.88
N ILE A 18 -2.51 18.92 0.20
CA ILE A 18 -2.82 17.57 0.66
C ILE A 18 -1.50 16.89 1.01
N HIS A 19 -1.37 16.41 2.24
CA HIS A 19 -0.19 15.72 2.72
C HIS A 19 -0.28 14.22 2.41
N LEU A 20 0.53 13.72 1.49
CA LEU A 20 0.66 12.27 1.29
C LEU A 20 1.67 11.72 2.31
N LEU A 21 1.20 10.97 3.30
CA LEU A 21 2.05 10.29 4.27
C LEU A 21 2.29 8.85 3.80
N TRP A 22 3.47 8.59 3.24
CA TRP A 22 3.78 7.34 2.56
C TRP A 22 4.58 6.38 3.45
N ILE A 23 4.01 5.21 3.72
CA ILE A 23 4.68 4.10 4.42
C ILE A 23 5.29 3.14 3.39
N PRO A 24 6.63 3.00 3.36
CA PRO A 24 7.32 2.20 2.36
C PRO A 24 7.17 0.69 2.56
N GLY A 25 7.44 -0.04 1.48
CA GLY A 25 7.41 -1.50 1.47
C GLY A 25 8.67 -2.14 2.07
N THR A 26 8.66 -3.48 2.13
CA THR A 26 9.81 -4.25 2.59
C THR A 26 11.02 -4.01 1.67
N GLY A 27 12.19 -3.71 2.26
CA GLY A 27 13.41 -3.38 1.52
C GLY A 27 13.53 -1.92 1.06
N GLU A 28 12.48 -1.11 1.22
CA GLU A 28 12.51 0.32 0.84
C GLU A 28 12.91 1.24 2.00
N SER A 29 12.83 0.77 3.26
CA SER A 29 13.21 1.52 4.47
C SER A 29 13.97 0.64 5.45
N TYR A 30 14.51 1.22 6.52
CA TYR A 30 15.45 0.57 7.43
C TYR A 30 15.33 1.14 8.87
N VAL A 31 15.90 0.43 9.84
CA VAL A 31 15.90 0.85 11.26
C VAL A 31 16.50 2.25 11.40
N GLY A 32 15.73 3.18 11.95
CA GLY A 32 16.17 4.57 12.13
C GLY A 32 16.19 5.40 10.84
N ASP A 33 15.48 4.95 9.80
CA ASP A 33 15.30 5.71 8.58
C ASP A 33 14.60 7.05 8.85
N THR A 34 15.36 8.11 8.66
CA THR A 34 14.95 9.51 8.85
C THR A 34 14.99 10.28 7.55
N ARG A 35 15.05 9.57 6.41
CA ARG A 35 15.14 10.20 5.10
C ARG A 35 13.95 11.12 4.86
N THR A 36 14.22 12.27 4.26
CA THR A 36 13.20 13.15 3.72
C THR A 36 12.75 12.64 2.35
N TRP A 37 11.62 13.17 1.86
CA TRP A 37 11.16 12.85 0.51
C TRP A 37 12.20 13.16 -0.58
N ASP A 38 12.87 14.30 -0.48
CA ASP A 38 13.91 14.71 -1.44
C ASP A 38 15.09 13.74 -1.46
N GLN A 39 15.45 13.19 -0.30
CA GLN A 39 16.50 12.18 -0.21
C GLN A 39 16.06 10.88 -0.90
N VAL A 40 14.85 10.41 -0.64
CA VAL A 40 14.27 9.21 -1.31
C VAL A 40 14.18 9.41 -2.82
N LYS A 41 13.78 10.60 -3.27
CA LYS A 41 13.71 10.95 -4.69
C LYS A 41 15.09 10.91 -5.37
N ALA A 42 16.14 11.27 -4.64
CA ALA A 42 17.51 11.30 -5.15
C ALA A 42 18.21 9.93 -5.13
N GLU A 43 17.60 8.89 -4.57
CA GLU A 43 18.20 7.56 -4.49
C GLU A 43 18.26 6.87 -5.84
N THR A 44 19.34 6.13 -6.04
CA THR A 44 19.59 5.34 -7.25
C THR A 44 19.75 3.86 -6.91
N ASP A 45 19.31 2.98 -7.80
CA ASP A 45 19.65 1.56 -7.72
C ASP A 45 21.14 1.31 -8.05
N SER A 46 21.55 0.04 -8.01
CA SER A 46 22.91 -0.40 -8.36
C SER A 46 23.30 -0.15 -9.82
N GLN A 47 22.33 0.16 -10.68
CA GLN A 47 22.51 0.50 -12.08
C GLN A 47 22.49 2.03 -12.31
N GLY A 48 22.30 2.81 -11.25
CA GLY A 48 22.23 4.28 -11.32
C GLY A 48 20.85 4.83 -11.68
N ASN A 49 19.80 4.00 -11.73
CA ASN A 49 18.45 4.46 -12.02
C ASN A 49 17.87 5.17 -10.81
N LEU A 50 17.45 6.43 -10.97
CA LEU A 50 16.82 7.23 -9.92
C LEU A 50 15.42 6.72 -9.56
N GLY A 51 15.04 6.89 -8.29
CA GLY A 51 13.64 6.80 -7.87
C GLY A 51 13.14 5.37 -7.72
N ILE A 52 13.82 4.59 -6.89
CA ILE A 52 13.59 3.15 -6.74
C ILE A 52 12.35 2.79 -5.92
N SER A 53 11.82 3.71 -5.12
CA SER A 53 10.69 3.41 -4.23
C SER A 53 9.35 3.48 -4.97
N MET A 54 8.43 2.61 -4.60
CA MET A 54 7.05 2.63 -5.11
C MET A 54 6.37 3.98 -4.84
N GLY A 55 6.66 4.61 -3.70
CA GLY A 55 6.16 5.95 -3.39
C GLY A 55 6.63 6.99 -4.39
N HIS A 56 7.91 6.96 -4.78
CA HIS A 56 8.42 7.86 -5.80
C HIS A 56 7.72 7.65 -7.14
N LYS A 57 7.52 6.39 -7.55
CA LYS A 57 6.79 6.05 -8.79
C LYS A 57 5.31 6.46 -8.75
N LEU A 58 4.67 6.36 -7.59
CA LEU A 58 3.32 6.89 -7.38
C LEU A 58 3.27 8.41 -7.57
N MET A 59 4.22 9.17 -7.02
CA MET A 59 4.28 10.61 -7.27
C MET A 59 4.51 10.91 -8.75
N GLU A 60 5.52 10.30 -9.36
CA GLU A 60 5.90 10.53 -10.76
C GLU A 60 4.78 10.21 -11.75
N GLN A 61 4.11 9.06 -11.60
CA GLN A 61 3.13 8.57 -12.57
C GLN A 61 1.69 9.00 -12.28
N VAL A 62 1.39 9.38 -11.04
CA VAL A 62 0.03 9.75 -10.64
C VAL A 62 -0.05 11.21 -10.25
N PHE A 63 0.50 11.59 -9.10
CA PHE A 63 0.29 12.92 -8.54
C PHE A 63 0.86 14.04 -9.40
N ASP A 64 2.07 13.88 -9.94
CA ASP A 64 2.70 14.86 -10.83
C ASP A 64 1.99 14.95 -12.19
N ARG A 65 1.24 13.90 -12.57
CA ARG A 65 0.49 13.84 -13.83
C ARG A 65 -0.91 14.40 -13.74
N ILE A 66 -1.54 14.38 -12.56
CA ILE A 66 -2.91 14.87 -12.36
C ILE A 66 -3.10 16.31 -12.90
N PRO A 67 -2.25 17.30 -12.56
CA PRO A 67 -2.40 18.66 -13.10
C PRO A 67 -2.29 18.74 -14.62
N VAL A 68 -1.52 17.85 -15.24
CA VAL A 68 -1.35 17.79 -16.70
C VAL A 68 -2.56 17.15 -17.37
N VAL A 69 -3.10 16.07 -16.79
CA VAL A 69 -4.25 15.34 -17.33
C VAL A 69 -5.52 16.18 -17.26
N TYR A 70 -5.67 16.99 -16.21
CA TYR A 70 -6.87 17.80 -15.97
C TYR A 70 -6.68 19.30 -16.28
N ALA A 71 -5.60 19.71 -16.95
CA ALA A 71 -5.24 21.12 -17.15
C ALA A 71 -6.37 21.99 -17.75
N ASP A 72 -7.20 21.40 -18.60
CA ASP A 72 -8.31 22.09 -19.29
C ASP A 72 -9.69 21.79 -18.65
N GLU A 73 -9.72 21.06 -17.54
CA GLU A 73 -10.94 20.65 -16.84
C GLU A 73 -11.20 21.57 -15.63
N PRO A 74 -12.46 21.94 -15.33
CA PRO A 74 -12.79 22.78 -14.17
C PRO A 74 -12.31 22.22 -12.84
N ILE A 75 -12.13 20.91 -12.74
CA ILE A 75 -11.65 20.25 -11.52
C ILE A 75 -10.20 20.62 -11.17
N SER A 76 -9.37 21.07 -12.13
CA SER A 76 -7.94 21.36 -11.91
C SER A 76 -7.68 22.39 -10.81
N ASP A 77 -8.52 23.42 -10.72
CA ASP A 77 -8.46 24.47 -9.68
C ASP A 77 -8.72 23.93 -8.26
N HIS A 78 -9.22 22.68 -8.17
CA HIS A 78 -9.71 22.06 -6.95
C HIS A 78 -8.90 20.84 -6.49
N LEU A 79 -7.84 20.45 -7.20
CA LEU A 79 -7.08 19.22 -6.90
C LEU A 79 -5.99 19.43 -5.84
N GLY A 80 -5.65 20.68 -5.53
CA GLY A 80 -4.64 21.03 -4.57
C GLY A 80 -3.22 20.59 -4.96
N ASN A 81 -2.26 20.93 -4.11
CA ASN A 81 -0.89 20.47 -4.25
C ASN A 81 -0.64 19.29 -3.30
N VAL A 82 -0.05 18.21 -3.81
CA VAL A 82 0.25 17.04 -2.99
C VAL A 82 1.68 17.12 -2.47
N ILE A 83 1.82 17.23 -1.14
CA ILE A 83 3.10 17.30 -0.46
C ILE A 83 3.43 15.92 0.11
N PRO A 84 4.40 15.19 -0.46
CA PRO A 84 4.75 13.86 0.03
C PRO A 84 5.65 13.91 1.27
N HIS A 85 5.42 12.98 2.18
CA HIS A 85 6.19 12.75 3.39
C HIS A 85 6.56 11.28 3.46
N TRP A 86 7.84 11.01 3.62
CA TRP A 86 8.34 9.66 3.85
C TRP A 86 8.16 9.27 5.31
N ILE A 87 7.47 8.16 5.56
CA ILE A 87 7.30 7.58 6.90
C ILE A 87 8.28 6.42 7.04
N GLY A 88 9.55 6.77 7.26
CA GLY A 88 10.60 5.78 7.52
C GLY A 88 10.32 5.01 8.81
N TYR A 89 10.51 3.70 8.79
CA TYR A 89 10.34 2.85 9.96
C TYR A 89 11.34 1.71 9.92
N SER A 90 11.50 1.04 11.07
CA SER A 90 12.22 -0.24 11.11
C SER A 90 11.41 -1.25 10.31
N VAL A 91 11.67 -1.33 9.01
CA VAL A 91 11.24 -2.43 8.16
C VAL A 91 12.03 -3.65 8.61
N SER A 92 11.53 -4.31 9.64
CA SER A 92 12.09 -5.56 10.08
C SER A 92 11.16 -6.70 9.73
N VAL A 93 11.77 -7.67 9.09
CA VAL A 93 11.31 -9.02 8.85
C VAL A 93 12.26 -9.82 9.75
N SER A 94 12.06 -9.84 11.08
CA SER A 94 13.09 -10.34 12.01
C SER A 94 12.83 -11.71 12.60
N SER A 95 13.85 -12.56 12.60
CA SER A 95 13.79 -13.91 13.14
C SER A 95 13.59 -13.86 14.64
N ILE A 96 12.48 -14.43 15.15
CA ILE A 96 12.43 -14.85 16.54
C ILE A 96 13.51 -15.92 16.73
N SER A 97 14.68 -15.49 17.20
CA SER A 97 15.48 -16.33 18.05
C SER A 97 15.71 -15.58 19.34
N LYS A 98 15.60 -16.29 20.46
CA LYS A 98 15.87 -15.83 21.83
C LYS A 98 17.34 -15.43 22.07
N PHE A 99 18.03 -14.95 21.03
CA PHE A 99 19.38 -14.41 21.09
C PHE A 99 19.31 -12.93 20.71
N GLU A 100 19.83 -12.11 21.63
CA GLU A 100 19.84 -10.66 21.59
C GLU A 100 20.16 -10.06 20.20
N ASN A 101 19.24 -9.21 19.70
CA ASN A 101 19.52 -8.00 18.92
C ASN A 101 20.49 -8.08 17.72
N VAL A 102 20.28 -8.98 16.75
CA VAL A 102 21.02 -8.88 15.47
C VAL A 102 20.14 -8.65 14.23
N PHE A 103 18.83 -8.95 14.21
CA PHE A 103 18.06 -8.87 12.94
C PHE A 103 16.62 -8.28 12.96
N GLY A 104 16.20 -7.51 13.98
CA GLY A 104 14.99 -6.65 13.95
C GLY A 104 13.82 -7.05 14.87
N LEU A 105 12.61 -6.53 14.63
CA LEU A 105 11.33 -6.85 15.30
C LEU A 105 10.36 -7.70 14.42
N PRO A 106 9.46 -8.53 14.99
CA PRO A 106 8.38 -9.23 14.27
C PRO A 106 7.57 -8.33 13.34
N SER A 107 6.94 -8.86 12.29
CA SER A 107 6.19 -8.07 11.29
C SER A 107 5.06 -7.23 11.89
N THR A 108 4.34 -7.76 12.87
CA THR A 108 3.34 -7.01 13.65
C THR A 108 3.97 -5.84 14.40
N ASP A 109 5.15 -6.04 14.99
CA ASP A 109 5.88 -4.99 15.70
C ASP A 109 6.43 -3.93 14.72
N SER A 110 6.89 -4.34 13.53
CA SER A 110 7.30 -3.46 12.44
C SER A 110 6.16 -2.54 11.98
N ARG A 111 4.95 -3.11 11.76
CA ARG A 111 3.74 -2.33 11.43
C ARG A 111 3.34 -1.39 12.56
N LEU A 112 3.46 -1.81 13.83
CA LEU A 112 3.20 -0.93 14.98
C LEU A 112 4.17 0.25 15.04
N VAL A 113 5.46 0.04 14.71
CA VAL A 113 6.44 1.13 14.59
C VAL A 113 6.05 2.08 13.44
N ALA A 114 5.65 1.56 12.28
CA ALA A 114 5.18 2.37 11.16
C ALA A 114 3.95 3.23 11.53
N LYS A 115 2.94 2.63 12.16
CA LYS A 115 1.73 3.33 12.64
C LYS A 115 2.06 4.38 13.69
N SER A 116 3.03 4.12 14.56
CA SER A 116 3.48 5.09 15.56
C SER A 116 4.19 6.28 14.90
N ALA A 117 5.08 6.04 13.93
CA ALA A 117 5.76 7.10 13.17
C ALA A 117 4.75 7.94 12.35
N LEU A 118 3.77 7.29 11.74
CA LEU A 118 2.67 7.93 11.03
C LEU A 118 1.85 8.84 11.97
N LEU A 119 1.45 8.34 13.13
CA LEU A 119 0.68 9.09 14.13
C LEU A 119 1.43 10.35 14.58
N GLU A 120 2.72 10.23 14.89
CA GLU A 120 3.54 11.37 15.28
C GLU A 120 3.69 12.40 14.14
N LYS A 121 3.80 11.92 12.89
CA LYS A 121 3.83 12.83 11.73
C LYS A 121 2.50 13.57 11.56
N LEU A 122 1.36 12.89 11.67
CA LEU A 122 0.03 13.51 11.62
C LEU A 122 -0.17 14.56 12.72
N LYS A 123 0.28 14.27 13.95
CA LYS A 123 0.25 15.22 15.06
C LYS A 123 1.08 16.48 14.77
N SER A 124 2.20 16.34 14.07
CA SER A 124 3.05 17.49 13.69
C SER A 124 2.48 18.35 12.55
N LEU A 125 1.50 17.86 11.80
CA LEU A 125 0.87 18.64 10.73
C LEU A 125 0.05 19.80 11.34
N PRO A 126 -0.04 20.95 10.64
CA PRO A 126 -0.86 22.07 11.06
C PRO A 126 -2.32 21.67 11.32
N ASP A 127 -3.00 22.45 12.17
CA ASP A 127 -4.44 22.29 12.38
C ASP A 127 -5.20 22.50 11.07
N GLY A 128 -6.19 21.64 10.80
CA GLY A 128 -6.96 21.66 9.55
C GLY A 128 -6.25 21.05 8.33
N ALA A 129 -4.99 20.62 8.45
CA ALA A 129 -4.29 19.92 7.37
C ALA A 129 -5.09 18.70 6.89
N LYS A 130 -4.99 18.41 5.59
CA LYS A 130 -5.61 17.24 4.97
C LYS A 130 -4.55 16.26 4.54
N ALA A 131 -4.76 14.98 4.85
CA ALA A 131 -3.78 13.93 4.63
C ALA A 131 -4.38 12.72 3.91
N ILE A 132 -3.58 12.16 3.01
CA ILE A 132 -3.75 10.82 2.47
C ILE A 132 -2.73 9.92 3.15
N VAL A 133 -3.18 8.83 3.75
CA VAL A 133 -2.29 7.82 4.33
C VAL A 133 -2.09 6.73 3.29
N GLY A 134 -0.86 6.58 2.78
CA GLY A 134 -0.54 5.63 1.74
C GLY A 134 0.51 4.61 2.15
N GLY A 135 0.56 3.48 1.45
CA GLY A 135 1.70 2.58 1.59
C GLY A 135 1.78 1.52 0.51
N TYR A 136 2.91 0.81 0.50
CA TYR A 136 3.19 -0.29 -0.42
C TYR A 136 3.56 -1.58 0.32
N SER A 137 3.03 -2.72 -0.12
CA SER A 137 3.34 -4.05 0.46
C SER A 137 3.11 -4.08 1.98
N GLN A 138 4.11 -4.42 2.81
CA GLN A 138 3.98 -4.32 4.27
C GLN A 138 3.54 -2.92 4.76
N GLY A 139 4.00 -1.85 4.10
CA GLY A 139 3.58 -0.48 4.42
C GLY A 139 2.12 -0.21 4.09
N ALA A 140 1.58 -0.85 3.04
CA ALA A 140 0.16 -0.80 2.69
C ALA A 140 -0.69 -1.43 3.79
N ALA A 141 -0.25 -2.56 4.36
CA ALA A 141 -0.91 -3.20 5.50
C ALA A 141 -0.98 -2.27 6.72
N ALA A 142 0.13 -1.61 7.07
CA ALA A 142 0.18 -0.67 8.19
C ALA A 142 -0.72 0.55 7.95
N ALA A 143 -0.73 1.08 6.72
CA ALA A 143 -1.61 2.18 6.31
C ALA A 143 -3.10 1.78 6.40
N PHE A 144 -3.45 0.59 5.90
CA PHE A 144 -4.80 0.04 5.96
C PHE A 144 -5.31 -0.13 7.40
N GLU A 145 -4.50 -0.77 8.26
CA GLU A 145 -4.81 -0.91 9.68
C GLU A 145 -5.00 0.45 10.36
N PHE A 146 -4.10 1.41 10.13
CA PHE A 146 -4.20 2.73 10.74
C PHE A 146 -5.47 3.48 10.30
N CYS A 147 -5.79 3.46 9.01
CA CYS A 147 -7.02 4.04 8.49
C CYS A 147 -8.26 3.40 9.13
N ASN A 148 -8.25 2.08 9.32
CA ASN A 148 -9.33 1.38 10.01
C ASN A 148 -9.40 1.74 11.51
N GLU A 149 -8.27 1.91 12.20
CA GLU A 149 -8.23 2.40 13.58
C GLU A 149 -8.80 3.83 13.71
N VAL A 150 -8.47 4.72 12.77
CA VAL A 150 -9.07 6.07 12.68
C VAL A 150 -10.57 5.97 12.42
N ALA A 151 -10.98 5.09 11.51
CA ALA A 151 -12.39 4.83 11.20
C ALA A 151 -13.16 4.29 12.42
N MET A 152 -12.53 3.49 13.26
CA MET A 152 -13.09 3.01 14.54
C MET A 152 -13.05 4.05 15.67
N GLY A 153 -12.43 5.22 15.45
CA GLY A 153 -12.36 6.30 16.44
C GLY A 153 -11.25 6.14 17.47
N MET A 154 -10.21 5.34 17.19
CA MET A 154 -9.08 5.14 18.12
C MET A 154 -8.11 6.32 18.17
N HIS A 155 -7.94 7.04 17.05
CA HIS A 155 -6.99 8.16 16.90
C HIS A 155 -7.70 9.51 16.75
N THR A 156 -8.56 9.84 17.73
CA THR A 156 -9.41 11.04 17.66
C THR A 156 -8.64 12.34 17.46
N GLU A 157 -7.41 12.42 17.96
CA GLU A 157 -6.53 13.60 17.90
C GLU A 157 -5.99 13.94 16.50
N VAL A 158 -6.11 13.02 15.54
CA VAL A 158 -5.67 13.22 14.14
C VAL A 158 -6.76 12.84 13.13
N SER A 159 -7.93 12.40 13.61
CA SER A 159 -8.98 11.85 12.77
C SER A 159 -9.59 12.84 11.77
N ASP A 160 -9.52 14.14 12.06
CA ASP A 160 -9.99 15.24 11.19
C ASP A 160 -9.01 15.55 10.04
N LYS A 161 -7.75 15.09 10.16
CA LYS A 161 -6.70 15.26 9.16
C LYS A 161 -6.72 14.15 8.11
N VAL A 162 -7.07 12.92 8.49
CA VAL A 162 -7.03 11.75 7.59
C VAL A 162 -8.26 11.73 6.68
N GLY A 163 -8.07 12.08 5.41
CA GLY A 163 -9.13 12.14 4.40
C GLY A 163 -9.29 10.86 3.58
N ALA A 164 -8.19 10.15 3.31
CA ALA A 164 -8.23 8.91 2.54
C ALA A 164 -7.05 7.96 2.84
N GLY A 165 -7.21 6.70 2.43
CA GLY A 165 -6.19 5.66 2.35
C GLY A 165 -5.88 5.24 0.91
N LEU A 166 -4.59 5.08 0.57
CA LEU A 166 -4.13 4.59 -0.74
C LEU A 166 -3.15 3.42 -0.58
N TYR A 167 -3.51 2.23 -1.04
CA TYR A 167 -2.77 1.01 -0.73
C TYR A 167 -2.31 0.34 -2.02
N ILE A 168 -0.99 0.13 -2.16
CA ILE A 168 -0.42 -0.60 -3.30
C ILE A 168 0.04 -1.96 -2.82
N ALA A 169 -0.40 -3.02 -3.49
CA ALA A 169 -0.06 -4.40 -3.10
C ALA A 169 -0.39 -4.72 -1.63
N ASN A 170 -1.58 -4.32 -1.15
CA ASN A 170 -1.99 -4.54 0.24
C ASN A 170 -2.15 -6.03 0.56
N PRO A 171 -1.33 -6.61 1.48
CA PRO A 171 -1.49 -8.01 1.88
C PRO A 171 -2.75 -8.25 2.71
N LEU A 172 -3.39 -7.20 3.22
CA LEU A 172 -4.65 -7.28 3.96
C LEU A 172 -5.86 -6.86 3.12
N ARG A 173 -5.73 -6.81 1.78
CA ARG A 173 -6.83 -6.40 0.92
C ARG A 173 -8.05 -7.33 1.14
N PRO A 174 -9.23 -6.80 1.47
CA PRO A 174 -10.46 -7.59 1.57
C PRO A 174 -10.95 -8.06 0.21
N ASN A 175 -11.65 -9.19 0.15
CA ASN A 175 -12.15 -9.76 -1.13
C ASN A 175 -13.11 -8.81 -1.85
N ALA A 176 -13.96 -8.09 -1.10
CA ALA A 176 -14.91 -7.15 -1.68
C ALA A 176 -14.27 -5.88 -2.28
N HIS A 177 -12.96 -5.66 -2.08
CA HIS A 177 -12.28 -4.45 -2.55
C HIS A 177 -11.65 -4.69 -3.92
N GLY A 178 -12.08 -3.92 -4.92
CA GLY A 178 -11.49 -3.92 -6.26
C GLY A 178 -10.51 -2.75 -6.48
N SER A 179 -9.88 -2.77 -7.65
CA SER A 179 -9.13 -1.63 -8.21
C SER A 179 -9.98 -1.03 -9.33
N ASN A 180 -10.17 0.28 -9.29
CA ASN A 180 -11.02 0.93 -10.29
C ASN A 180 -10.35 0.91 -11.67
N GLY A 181 -9.02 1.07 -11.74
CA GLY A 181 -8.26 0.96 -12.98
C GLY A 181 -8.34 -0.43 -13.63
N LEU A 182 -8.36 -1.51 -12.85
CA LEU A 182 -8.58 -2.87 -13.38
C LEU A 182 -10.02 -3.08 -13.87
N ASN A 183 -11.01 -2.56 -13.14
CA ASN A 183 -12.42 -2.66 -13.53
C ASN A 183 -12.69 -1.98 -14.88
N GLU A 184 -12.04 -0.85 -15.17
CA GLU A 184 -12.15 -0.14 -16.46
C GLU A 184 -11.70 -0.98 -17.66
N VAL A 185 -10.75 -1.90 -17.43
CA VAL A 185 -10.23 -2.81 -18.47
C VAL A 185 -10.85 -4.20 -18.43
N GLY A 186 -11.88 -4.40 -17.60
CA GLY A 186 -12.64 -5.64 -17.52
C GLY A 186 -11.86 -6.81 -16.92
N ILE A 187 -10.92 -6.52 -16.01
CA ILE A 187 -10.20 -7.55 -15.26
C ILE A 187 -10.96 -7.81 -13.96
N GLU A 188 -11.50 -9.02 -13.82
CA GLU A 188 -12.08 -9.52 -12.57
C GLU A 188 -10.97 -10.08 -11.68
N LEU A 189 -11.09 -9.86 -10.37
CA LEU A 189 -10.17 -10.38 -9.37
C LEU A 189 -10.77 -11.62 -8.72
N ASP A 190 -10.03 -12.73 -8.78
CA ASP A 190 -10.48 -14.00 -8.23
C ASP A 190 -10.09 -14.18 -6.75
N GLY A 191 -9.17 -13.35 -6.25
CA GLY A 191 -8.54 -13.50 -4.93
C GLY A 191 -8.60 -12.25 -4.05
N TRP A 192 -7.81 -12.26 -2.97
CA TRP A 192 -7.68 -11.18 -2.00
C TRP A 192 -6.28 -11.14 -1.37
N GLY A 193 -6.01 -10.19 -0.47
CA GLY A 193 -4.69 -10.01 0.13
C GLY A 193 -4.22 -11.25 0.88
N ILE A 194 -2.97 -11.66 0.68
CA ILE A 194 -2.43 -12.96 1.14
C ILE A 194 -2.45 -13.17 2.66
N ALA A 195 -2.50 -12.08 3.44
CA ALA A 195 -2.52 -12.08 4.89
C ALA A 195 -3.92 -11.78 5.48
N ASP A 196 -4.96 -11.81 4.64
CA ASP A 196 -6.36 -11.85 5.08
C ASP A 196 -6.88 -13.28 4.87
N ASP A 197 -7.21 -13.99 5.95
CA ASP A 197 -7.48 -15.45 5.90
C ASP A 197 -8.75 -15.80 5.14
N ASP A 198 -9.78 -14.99 5.29
CA ASP A 198 -11.12 -15.22 4.75
C ASP A 198 -11.61 -14.11 3.82
N GLY A 199 -10.79 -13.06 3.63
CA GLY A 199 -11.15 -11.92 2.80
C GLY A 199 -12.22 -11.04 3.43
N ALA A 200 -12.56 -11.28 4.71
CA ALA A 200 -13.70 -10.68 5.39
C ALA A 200 -13.34 -9.46 6.24
N ASN A 201 -12.04 -9.12 6.35
CA ASN A 201 -11.55 -7.96 7.09
C ASN A 201 -11.88 -6.63 6.37
N GLY A 202 -13.15 -6.39 6.08
CA GLY A 202 -13.63 -5.16 5.47
C GLY A 202 -13.40 -3.94 6.36
N PRO A 203 -13.30 -2.73 5.77
CA PRO A 203 -13.01 -1.51 6.49
C PRO A 203 -14.08 -1.23 7.55
N ALA A 204 -13.63 -0.76 8.71
CA ALA A 204 -14.55 -0.29 9.73
C ALA A 204 -15.36 0.90 9.18
N THR A 205 -16.66 0.86 9.45
CA THR A 205 -17.78 1.63 8.84
C THR A 205 -17.75 3.18 8.94
N ARG A 206 -16.58 3.83 8.91
CA ARG A 206 -16.49 5.29 8.76
C ARG A 206 -16.31 5.67 7.29
N GLN A 207 -16.90 6.79 6.91
CA GLN A 207 -16.86 7.38 5.56
C GLN A 207 -15.47 7.95 5.24
N MET A 208 -14.44 7.11 5.17
CA MET A 208 -13.13 7.47 4.65
C MET A 208 -12.93 6.77 3.32
N TRP A 209 -12.47 7.50 2.30
CA TRP A 209 -12.10 6.88 1.04
C TRP A 209 -10.91 5.96 1.24
N GLN A 210 -11.02 4.72 0.81
CA GLN A 210 -9.94 3.74 0.81
C GLN A 210 -9.85 3.15 -0.58
N MET A 211 -8.67 3.17 -1.17
CA MET A 211 -8.45 2.75 -2.55
C MET A 211 -7.24 1.82 -2.66
N GLU A 212 -7.46 0.73 -3.39
CA GLU A 212 -6.50 -0.34 -3.63
C GLU A 212 -5.94 -0.24 -5.05
N PHE A 213 -4.63 -0.27 -5.18
CA PHE A 213 -3.92 -0.44 -6.44
C PHE A 213 -3.49 -1.89 -6.52
N ILE A 214 -4.09 -2.60 -7.46
CA ILE A 214 -4.01 -4.06 -7.53
C ILE A 214 -3.36 -4.45 -8.84
N ASN A 215 -2.43 -5.38 -8.77
CA ASN A 215 -2.01 -6.17 -9.91
C ASN A 215 -2.67 -7.55 -9.79
N ASP A 216 -3.46 -7.96 -10.78
CA ASP A 216 -4.16 -9.25 -10.79
C ASP A 216 -3.21 -10.46 -10.76
N ARG A 217 -1.92 -10.26 -11.04
CA ARG A 217 -0.88 -11.31 -10.90
C ARG A 217 0.04 -11.14 -9.70
N ASP A 218 -0.22 -10.15 -8.85
CA ASP A 218 0.51 -9.98 -7.61
C ASP A 218 -0.17 -10.77 -6.50
N VAL A 219 0.43 -11.92 -6.16
CA VAL A 219 -0.08 -12.79 -5.10
C VAL A 219 -0.20 -12.08 -3.76
N ILE A 220 0.58 -11.03 -3.48
CA ILE A 220 0.49 -10.35 -2.19
C ILE A 220 -0.89 -9.72 -1.99
N CYS A 221 -1.46 -9.09 -3.01
CA CYS A 221 -2.78 -8.46 -2.93
C CYS A 221 -3.89 -9.27 -3.62
N ASN A 222 -3.58 -10.29 -4.40
CA ASN A 222 -4.55 -11.10 -5.14
C ASN A 222 -4.18 -12.58 -5.14
N ALA A 223 -3.90 -13.16 -3.97
CA ALA A 223 -3.69 -14.61 -3.88
C ALA A 223 -5.02 -15.34 -4.10
N ASP A 224 -4.96 -16.51 -4.75
CA ASP A 224 -6.14 -17.34 -4.98
C ASP A 224 -6.87 -17.64 -3.64
N PRO A 225 -8.20 -17.83 -3.67
CA PRO A 225 -8.99 -18.16 -2.48
C PRO A 225 -8.46 -19.37 -1.71
N ASP A 226 -7.82 -20.31 -2.40
CA ASP A 226 -7.24 -21.52 -1.83
C ASP A 226 -5.70 -21.54 -1.83
N SER A 227 -5.06 -20.38 -1.99
CA SER A 227 -3.61 -20.26 -2.04
C SER A 227 -2.95 -20.83 -0.78
N TYR A 228 -2.05 -21.79 -0.96
CA TYR A 228 -1.25 -22.33 0.15
C TYR A 228 -0.27 -21.31 0.72
N LEU A 229 0.00 -20.21 0.01
CA LEU A 229 0.87 -19.16 0.47
C LEU A 229 0.24 -18.35 1.62
N ARG A 230 -1.09 -18.38 1.80
CA ARG A 230 -1.79 -17.79 2.96
C ARG A 230 -1.35 -18.43 4.28
N GLY A 231 -1.40 -19.75 4.33
CA GLY A 231 -0.94 -20.49 5.51
C GLY A 231 0.57 -20.42 5.75
N LEU A 232 1.35 -19.90 4.78
CA LEU A 232 2.74 -19.53 5.00
C LEU A 232 2.85 -18.09 5.51
N ALA A 233 2.07 -17.16 4.96
CA ALA A 233 2.00 -15.77 5.41
C ALA A 233 1.62 -15.67 6.90
N ASP A 234 0.76 -16.55 7.42
CA ASP A 234 0.39 -16.57 8.84
C ASP A 234 1.48 -17.04 9.79
N LEU A 235 2.52 -17.72 9.27
CA LEU A 235 3.63 -18.13 10.10
C LEU A 235 4.40 -16.85 10.49
N PRO A 236 4.53 -16.52 11.79
CA PRO A 236 5.31 -15.37 12.23
C PRO A 236 6.70 -15.42 11.59
N GLU A 237 7.30 -16.61 11.62
CA GLU A 237 8.58 -16.98 11.01
C GLU A 237 8.70 -16.64 9.51
N PHE A 238 7.60 -16.56 8.76
CA PHE A 238 7.63 -16.32 7.32
C PHE A 238 7.82 -14.84 6.95
N PHE A 239 7.25 -13.94 7.75
CA PHE A 239 7.52 -12.50 7.69
C PHE A 239 8.61 -12.08 8.69
N GLU A 240 9.44 -13.02 9.12
CA GLU A 240 10.53 -12.79 10.05
C GLU A 240 11.91 -13.06 9.43
N LEU A 241 11.99 -13.38 8.15
CA LEU A 241 13.25 -13.82 7.56
C LEU A 241 13.85 -12.76 6.62
N GLY A 242 14.57 -11.81 7.23
CA GLY A 242 15.74 -11.11 6.69
C GLY A 242 15.55 -10.15 5.51
N GLY A 243 14.94 -8.99 5.75
CA GLY A 243 15.34 -7.64 5.25
C GLY A 243 15.40 -7.32 3.73
N ASP A 244 15.44 -8.29 2.84
CA ASP A 244 15.60 -8.12 1.39
C ASP A 244 14.63 -9.09 0.65
N LEU A 245 13.91 -8.58 -0.36
CA LEU A 245 13.02 -9.35 -1.24
C LEU A 245 13.65 -10.62 -1.82
N ALA A 246 14.93 -10.58 -2.20
CA ALA A 246 15.65 -11.73 -2.71
C ALA A 246 15.84 -12.79 -1.61
N HIS A 247 16.14 -12.36 -0.39
CA HIS A 247 16.26 -13.25 0.76
C HIS A 247 14.92 -13.89 1.13
N TRP A 248 13.86 -13.08 1.18
CA TRP A 248 12.48 -13.53 1.36
C TRP A 248 12.11 -14.61 0.34
N SER A 249 12.43 -14.40 -0.94
CA SER A 249 12.14 -15.38 -2.00
C SER A 249 12.91 -16.70 -1.79
N SER A 250 14.18 -16.63 -1.38
CA SER A 250 14.99 -17.82 -1.13
C SER A 250 14.50 -18.64 0.07
N GLN A 251 13.79 -18.00 0.99
CA GLN A 251 13.30 -18.62 2.21
C GLN A 251 11.90 -19.16 2.07
N LEU A 252 11.03 -18.51 1.29
CA LEU A 252 9.77 -19.13 0.87
C LEU A 252 10.05 -20.43 0.11
N GLU A 253 11.05 -20.45 -0.77
CA GLU A 253 11.47 -21.67 -1.45
C GLU A 253 11.92 -22.76 -0.46
N GLN A 254 12.78 -22.42 0.51
CA GLN A 254 13.19 -23.36 1.57
C GLN A 254 12.04 -23.78 2.49
N ALA A 255 11.08 -22.90 2.78
CA ALA A 255 9.93 -23.20 3.62
C ALA A 255 8.98 -24.16 2.89
N ILE A 256 8.73 -23.95 1.60
CA ILE A 256 8.00 -24.91 0.74
C ILE A 256 8.70 -26.28 0.76
N GLU A 257 10.03 -26.30 0.65
CA GLU A 257 10.83 -27.54 0.69
C GLU A 257 10.82 -28.23 2.07
N ARG A 258 10.77 -27.47 3.15
CA ARG A 258 10.85 -27.96 4.55
C ARG A 258 9.52 -28.15 5.24
N LEU A 259 8.42 -27.65 4.67
CA LEU A 259 7.08 -27.90 5.19
C LEU A 259 6.95 -29.40 5.40
N ASP A 260 6.78 -29.80 6.66
CA ASP A 260 6.51 -31.18 7.00
C ASP A 260 5.08 -31.48 6.57
N TRP A 261 4.91 -31.74 5.28
CA TRP A 261 3.64 -32.01 4.63
C TRP A 261 2.86 -33.07 5.42
N SER A 262 3.57 -33.94 6.18
CA SER A 262 3.06 -34.95 7.13
C SER A 262 2.07 -34.47 8.20
N THR A 263 2.05 -33.19 8.57
CA THR A 263 1.03 -32.66 9.48
C THR A 263 -0.23 -32.17 8.76
N LYS A 264 -0.12 -31.79 7.47
CA LYS A 264 -1.29 -31.61 6.59
C LYS A 264 -1.80 -32.94 6.00
N ILE A 265 -1.08 -34.06 6.15
CA ILE A 265 -1.42 -35.40 5.62
C ILE A 265 -2.77 -35.97 6.08
N ASN A 266 -3.44 -35.40 7.10
CA ASN A 266 -4.84 -35.75 7.36
C ASN A 266 -5.79 -35.41 6.19
N SER A 267 -5.35 -34.62 5.20
CA SER A 267 -6.04 -34.36 3.94
C SER A 267 -5.72 -35.34 2.79
N TRP A 268 -4.98 -36.45 3.02
CA TRP A 268 -4.60 -37.44 1.99
C TRP A 268 -5.75 -38.07 1.18
N ARG A 269 -7.01 -37.84 1.58
CA ARG A 269 -8.16 -38.21 0.75
C ARG A 269 -8.29 -37.35 -0.52
N ASP A 270 -7.59 -36.23 -0.62
CA ASP A 270 -7.58 -35.35 -1.79
C ASP A 270 -6.16 -34.95 -2.22
N PHE A 271 -5.34 -35.97 -2.51
CA PHE A 271 -4.00 -35.79 -3.10
C PHE A 271 -4.01 -34.94 -4.40
N PRO A 272 -5.01 -35.07 -5.30
CA PRO A 272 -5.12 -34.17 -6.45
C PRO A 272 -5.26 -32.70 -6.06
N ALA A 273 -6.09 -32.35 -5.08
CA ALA A 273 -6.21 -30.96 -4.61
C ALA A 273 -4.89 -30.44 -4.01
N LEU A 274 -4.16 -31.28 -3.25
CA LEU A 274 -2.84 -30.92 -2.72
C LEU A 274 -1.82 -30.61 -3.81
N VAL A 275 -1.68 -31.49 -4.81
CA VAL A 275 -0.76 -31.26 -5.94
C VAL A 275 -1.17 -30.01 -6.74
N SER A 276 -2.47 -29.82 -6.94
CA SER A 276 -3.02 -28.68 -7.65
C SER A 276 -2.73 -27.36 -6.94
N GLY A 277 -2.92 -27.30 -5.61
CA GLY A 277 -2.61 -26.10 -4.83
C GLY A 277 -1.11 -25.81 -4.74
N ILE A 278 -0.24 -26.82 -4.67
CA ILE A 278 1.22 -26.60 -4.73
C ILE A 278 1.62 -26.03 -6.10
N SER A 279 1.05 -26.56 -7.18
CA SER A 279 1.29 -26.05 -8.52
C SER A 279 0.80 -24.60 -8.68
N ARG A 280 -0.34 -24.23 -8.08
CA ARG A 280 -0.84 -22.85 -8.04
C ARG A 280 0.11 -21.94 -7.26
N ALA A 281 0.46 -22.31 -6.04
CA ALA A 281 1.40 -21.55 -5.20
C ALA A 281 2.74 -21.30 -5.90
N ASN A 282 3.26 -22.29 -6.64
CA ASN A 282 4.47 -22.10 -7.46
C ASN A 282 4.27 -21.12 -8.60
N GLY A 283 3.09 -21.13 -9.26
CA GLY A 283 2.74 -20.17 -10.31
C GLY A 283 2.59 -18.75 -9.77
N GLU A 284 1.87 -18.58 -8.67
CA GLU A 284 1.73 -17.32 -7.93
C GLU A 284 3.09 -16.75 -7.52
N PHE A 285 3.96 -17.60 -6.96
CA PHE A 285 5.31 -17.21 -6.56
C PHE A 285 6.25 -16.89 -7.73
N ALA A 286 6.08 -17.56 -8.87
CA ALA A 286 6.82 -17.22 -10.09
C ALA A 286 6.47 -15.81 -10.58
N GLY A 287 5.20 -15.40 -10.49
CA GLY A 287 4.77 -14.03 -10.77
C GLY A 287 5.49 -13.01 -9.87
N TYR A 288 5.54 -13.30 -8.56
CA TYR A 288 6.30 -12.48 -7.60
C TYR A 288 7.79 -12.33 -8.00
N LYS A 289 8.48 -13.44 -8.32
CA LYS A 289 9.88 -13.42 -8.79
C LYS A 289 10.06 -12.69 -10.12
N GLY A 290 9.04 -12.68 -10.97
CA GLY A 290 9.02 -11.99 -12.26
C GLY A 290 8.87 -10.46 -12.18
N GLY A 291 8.74 -9.89 -10.97
CA GLY A 291 8.56 -8.46 -10.77
C GLY A 291 7.10 -8.00 -10.83
N GLU A 292 6.13 -8.93 -10.79
CA GLU A 292 4.70 -8.59 -10.71
C GLU A 292 4.38 -7.82 -9.40
N HIS A 293 5.11 -8.10 -8.31
CA HIS A 293 4.93 -7.38 -7.04
C HIS A 293 5.60 -6.00 -7.02
N THR A 294 6.71 -5.81 -7.76
CA THR A 294 7.55 -4.61 -7.65
C THR A 294 7.44 -3.69 -8.86
N ARG A 295 7.86 -4.15 -10.05
CA ARG A 295 7.98 -3.32 -11.25
C ARG A 295 6.69 -3.21 -12.03
N ALA A 296 5.85 -4.25 -12.06
CA ALA A 296 4.66 -4.30 -12.91
C ALA A 296 3.64 -3.18 -12.65
N TYR A 297 3.67 -2.54 -11.49
CA TYR A 297 2.80 -1.42 -11.19
C TYR A 297 3.09 -0.19 -12.06
N TRP A 298 4.36 0.05 -12.38
CA TRP A 298 4.83 1.30 -13.00
C TRP A 298 5.67 1.09 -14.28
N ASP A 299 6.16 -0.13 -14.51
CA ASP A 299 7.06 -0.44 -15.62
C ASP A 299 6.31 -1.07 -16.78
N ARG A 300 6.19 -0.31 -17.88
CA ARG A 300 5.53 -0.73 -19.11
C ARG A 300 6.21 -1.91 -19.80
N GLU A 301 7.51 -2.13 -19.57
CA GLU A 301 8.21 -3.29 -20.13
C GLU A 301 7.83 -4.59 -19.43
N VAL A 302 7.41 -4.48 -18.17
CA VAL A 302 6.93 -5.62 -17.38
C VAL A 302 5.45 -5.85 -17.64
N ARG A 303 4.64 -4.78 -17.56
CA ARG A 303 3.19 -4.88 -17.69
C ARG A 303 2.53 -3.59 -18.16
N THR A 304 1.50 -3.74 -19.00
CA THR A 304 0.58 -2.66 -19.37
C THR A 304 -0.87 -3.13 -19.27
N LEU A 305 -1.75 -2.20 -18.90
CA LEU A 305 -3.19 -2.33 -19.01
C LEU A 305 -3.62 -1.66 -20.32
N LYS A 306 -4.38 -2.38 -21.13
CA LYS A 306 -4.89 -1.88 -22.41
C LYS A 306 -6.35 -1.49 -22.26
N ASN A 307 -6.65 -0.21 -22.50
CA ASN A 307 -8.01 0.29 -22.51
C ASN A 307 -8.81 -0.37 -23.66
N PRO A 308 -9.94 -1.04 -23.37
CA PRO A 308 -10.70 -1.76 -24.38
C PRO A 308 -11.44 -0.84 -25.36
N VAL A 309 -11.63 0.43 -25.01
CA VAL A 309 -12.38 1.42 -25.80
C VAL A 309 -11.50 2.08 -26.85
N ASP A 310 -10.36 2.63 -26.45
CA ASP A 310 -9.47 3.42 -27.32
C ASP A 310 -8.13 2.73 -27.64
N GLY A 311 -7.85 1.58 -27.02
CA GLY A 311 -6.63 0.81 -27.21
C GLY A 311 -5.39 1.42 -26.58
N THR A 312 -5.51 2.50 -25.81
CA THR A 312 -4.38 3.13 -25.11
C THR A 312 -3.79 2.19 -24.06
N GLU A 313 -2.47 2.23 -23.92
CA GLU A 313 -1.76 1.44 -22.92
C GLU A 313 -1.32 2.33 -21.76
N LYS A 314 -1.60 1.87 -20.55
CA LYS A 314 -1.25 2.52 -19.28
C LYS A 314 -0.51 1.53 -18.38
N THR A 315 0.31 2.03 -17.46
CA THR A 315 0.74 1.25 -16.30
C THR A 315 -0.45 1.06 -15.35
N ILE A 316 -0.32 0.20 -14.33
CA ILE A 316 -1.35 0.07 -13.29
C ILE A 316 -1.52 1.41 -12.57
N LEU A 317 -0.43 2.08 -12.20
CA LEU A 317 -0.47 3.40 -11.55
C LEU A 317 -1.20 4.45 -12.41
N GLU A 318 -0.89 4.54 -13.70
CA GLU A 318 -1.50 5.52 -14.60
C GLU A 318 -2.99 5.28 -14.84
N ALA A 319 -3.43 4.02 -14.77
CA ALA A 319 -4.85 3.68 -14.89
C ALA A 319 -5.68 4.23 -13.71
N GLU A 320 -5.05 4.50 -12.57
CA GLU A 320 -5.72 4.95 -11.35
C GLU A 320 -5.80 6.49 -11.22
N ILE A 321 -5.18 7.25 -12.13
CA ILE A 321 -5.18 8.73 -12.12
C ILE A 321 -6.57 9.35 -11.92
N PRO A 322 -7.64 8.92 -12.65
CA PRO A 322 -8.95 9.56 -12.50
C PRO A 322 -9.56 9.42 -11.11
N TRP A 323 -9.31 8.28 -10.48
CA TRP A 323 -9.82 7.94 -9.16
C TRP A 323 -9.04 8.66 -8.06
N VAL A 324 -7.72 8.77 -8.20
CA VAL A 324 -6.90 9.57 -7.28
C VAL A 324 -7.25 11.06 -7.38
N ALA A 325 -7.48 11.60 -8.59
CA ALA A 325 -7.94 12.97 -8.75
C ALA A 325 -9.28 13.22 -8.04
N SER A 326 -10.20 12.26 -8.14
CA SER A 326 -11.48 12.32 -7.42
C SER A 326 -11.29 12.33 -5.90
N ILE A 327 -10.37 11.51 -5.37
CA ILE A 327 -10.03 11.50 -3.94
C ILE A 327 -9.48 12.86 -3.51
N CYS A 328 -8.53 13.44 -4.24
CA CYS A 328 -7.99 14.76 -3.93
C CYS A 328 -9.09 15.84 -3.88
N TYR A 329 -10.00 15.80 -4.86
CA TYR A 329 -11.14 16.70 -4.89
C TYR A 329 -12.03 16.56 -3.64
N TYR A 330 -12.45 15.33 -3.29
CA TYR A 330 -13.33 15.10 -2.15
C TYR A 330 -12.70 15.45 -0.81
N ILE A 331 -11.38 15.27 -0.67
CA ILE A 331 -10.64 15.65 0.54
C ILE A 331 -10.72 17.16 0.78
N LEU A 332 -10.63 17.96 -0.28
CA LEU A 332 -10.67 19.42 -0.20
C LEU A 332 -12.10 19.99 -0.17
N HIS A 333 -13.09 19.22 -0.63
CA HIS A 333 -14.49 19.62 -0.74
C HIS A 333 -15.42 18.65 0.01
N PRO A 334 -15.24 18.48 1.34
CA PRO A 334 -16.09 17.57 2.11
C PRO A 334 -17.54 18.04 2.07
N GLY A 335 -18.42 17.25 1.42
CA GLY A 335 -19.85 17.53 1.28
C GLY A 335 -20.33 17.88 -0.13
N ALA A 336 -19.43 17.93 -1.11
CA ALA A 336 -19.78 17.88 -2.53
C ALA A 336 -20.23 16.46 -2.94
#